data_AF-T0Z4S1-F1
#
_entry.id   AF-T0Z4S1-F1
#
_cell.length_a   1.000
_cell.length_b   1.000
_cell.length_c   1.000
_cell.angle_alpha   90.00
_cell.angle_beta   90.00
_cell.angle_gamma   90.00
#
_symmetry.space_group_name_H-M   'P 1'
#
loop_
_entity.id
_entity.type
_entity.pdbx_description
1 polymer ?
#
loop_
_entity_poly.entity_id
_entity_poly.type
_entity_poly.pdbx_seq_one_letter_code
_entity_poly.pdbx_strand_id
1 'polypeptide(L)'
;MTSFAVIQKEAWIPALEARGISNVLYLPTAADPEIFSPEPGPDEDRTRYSAPLAFMGAGYYNRQHFLRHLVDLGLSIWGADWDPGDPLFRHVREEGRRITPEEAAQIYRNSPINLNLHSSVYHRGVNPDGDFVNPRAFEIAGCGGFQLVDRRSLLSELYHPGEDIAVFDDEASCRKLVKHYRSHEGERQEMAARALARTRREHTIDCRMEQWLSVLFEQGFRPKNTFFPGRQKVESLIADAAGDPELSAFLDRFGSLGTVDLDDLERGIRLREAPISDTEAAVLLLREFVREVGA
;
A
#
# COMPACT_ATOMS: atom_id res chain seq x y z
N MET A 1 4.69 -23.04 -6.71
CA MET A 1 3.30 -22.59 -6.94
C MET A 1 3.39 -21.13 -7.35
N THR A 2 2.95 -20.74 -8.55
CA THR A 2 3.06 -19.35 -9.01
C THR A 2 1.77 -18.64 -8.64
N SER A 3 1.86 -17.60 -7.81
CA SER A 3 0.73 -16.77 -7.39
C SER A 3 0.81 -15.43 -8.12
N PHE A 4 -0.31 -14.99 -8.70
CA PHE A 4 -0.40 -13.74 -9.44
C PHE A 4 -1.18 -12.71 -8.61
N ALA A 5 -0.52 -11.63 -8.23
CA ALA A 5 -1.16 -10.48 -7.61
C ALA A 5 -1.59 -9.49 -8.72
N VAL A 6 -2.86 -9.09 -8.71
CA VAL A 6 -3.43 -8.14 -9.67
C VAL A 6 -4.02 -6.92 -8.95
N ILE A 7 -3.91 -5.75 -9.57
CA ILE A 7 -4.48 -4.47 -9.09
C ILE A 7 -5.84 -4.16 -9.75
N GLN A 8 -6.35 -5.07 -10.56
CA GLN A 8 -7.61 -4.99 -11.30
C GLN A 8 -8.28 -6.37 -11.29
N LYS A 9 -9.60 -6.41 -11.12
CA LYS A 9 -10.36 -7.67 -10.97
C LYS A 9 -11.05 -8.04 -12.27
N GLU A 10 -11.87 -7.14 -12.80
CA GLU A 10 -12.93 -7.47 -13.74
C GLU A 10 -12.40 -8.07 -15.05
N ALA A 11 -11.40 -7.42 -15.66
CA ALA A 11 -10.83 -7.88 -16.92
C ALA A 11 -9.80 -9.01 -16.75
N TRP A 12 -9.13 -9.09 -15.58
CA TRP A 12 -7.92 -9.88 -15.43
C TRP A 12 -8.13 -11.22 -14.75
N ILE A 13 -8.91 -11.27 -13.66
CA ILE A 13 -9.13 -12.54 -12.94
C ILE A 13 -9.74 -13.60 -13.86
N PRO A 14 -10.87 -13.35 -14.56
CA PRO A 14 -11.46 -14.34 -15.47
C PRO A 14 -10.53 -14.70 -16.63
N ALA A 15 -9.75 -13.74 -17.13
CA ALA A 15 -8.81 -13.96 -18.24
C ALA A 15 -7.61 -14.84 -17.84
N LEU A 16 -7.16 -14.75 -16.59
CA LEU A 16 -6.11 -15.60 -16.03
C LEU A 16 -6.65 -16.99 -15.73
N GLU A 17 -7.84 -17.10 -15.12
CA GLU A 17 -8.50 -18.37 -14.84
C GLU A 17 -8.77 -19.18 -16.11
N ALA A 18 -9.23 -18.54 -17.19
CA ALA A 18 -9.44 -19.17 -18.49
C ALA A 18 -8.15 -19.74 -19.12
N ARG A 19 -6.97 -19.33 -18.64
CA ARG A 19 -5.65 -19.84 -19.04
C ARG A 19 -5.10 -20.90 -18.09
N GLY A 20 -5.92 -21.37 -17.14
CA GLY A 20 -5.53 -22.36 -16.14
C GLY A 20 -4.73 -21.79 -14.97
N ILE A 21 -4.71 -20.47 -14.80
CA ILE A 21 -4.07 -19.82 -13.66
C ILE A 21 -5.10 -19.72 -12.53
N SER A 22 -5.02 -20.63 -11.57
CA SER A 22 -5.97 -20.71 -10.46
C SER A 22 -5.57 -19.91 -9.21
N ASN A 23 -4.32 -19.45 -9.14
CA ASN A 23 -3.79 -18.73 -7.97
C ASN A 23 -3.69 -17.24 -8.28
N VAL A 24 -4.83 -16.57 -8.37
CA VAL A 24 -4.91 -15.12 -8.60
C VAL A 24 -5.45 -14.44 -7.34
N LEU A 25 -4.73 -13.43 -6.87
CA LEU A 25 -5.09 -12.62 -5.71
C LEU A 25 -5.27 -11.17 -6.17
N TYR A 26 -6.38 -10.54 -5.78
CA TYR A 26 -6.48 -9.09 -5.86
C TYR A 26 -5.68 -8.46 -4.72
N LEU A 27 -4.65 -7.69 -5.07
CA LEU A 27 -3.79 -6.96 -4.15
C LEU A 27 -3.74 -5.50 -4.58
N PRO A 28 -4.62 -4.63 -4.05
CA PRO A 28 -4.67 -3.23 -4.45
C PRO A 28 -3.38 -2.50 -4.08
N THR A 29 -3.17 -1.33 -4.69
CA THR A 29 -2.07 -0.45 -4.26
C THR A 29 -2.27 0.03 -2.82
N ALA A 30 -1.26 0.71 -2.26
CA ALA A 30 -1.26 1.14 -0.87
C ALA A 30 -0.37 2.37 -0.67
N ALA A 31 -0.51 3.01 0.49
CA ALA A 31 0.36 4.09 0.92
C ALA A 31 1.58 3.55 1.68
N ASP A 32 2.74 4.13 1.42
CA ASP A 32 3.90 4.00 2.30
C ASP A 32 3.74 4.99 3.48
N PRO A 33 3.54 4.51 4.72
CA PRO A 33 3.32 5.38 5.86
C PRO A 33 4.56 6.19 6.27
N GLU A 34 5.77 5.82 5.84
CA GLU A 34 6.99 6.58 6.13
C GLU A 34 7.07 7.86 5.27
N ILE A 35 6.52 7.81 4.06
CA ILE A 35 6.52 8.94 3.11
C ILE A 35 5.21 9.74 3.23
N PHE A 36 4.08 9.03 3.20
CA PHE A 36 2.74 9.62 3.14
C PHE A 36 2.10 9.64 4.52
N SER A 37 2.54 10.62 5.32
CA SER A 37 2.06 10.87 6.69
C SER A 37 1.48 12.28 6.82
N PRO A 38 0.52 12.55 7.73
CA PRO A 38 -0.02 13.89 7.97
C PRO A 38 0.96 14.83 8.67
N GLU A 39 2.01 14.30 9.32
CA GLU A 39 3.05 15.08 9.95
C GLU A 39 3.97 15.69 8.88
N PRO A 40 4.21 17.02 8.89
CA PRO A 40 5.11 17.65 7.94
C PRO A 40 6.56 17.25 8.22
N GLY A 41 7.35 17.12 7.16
CA GLY A 41 8.78 16.86 7.25
C GLY A 41 9.59 18.14 7.57
N PRO A 42 10.91 18.03 7.80
CA PRO A 42 11.78 19.18 8.02
C PRO A 42 11.86 20.12 6.80
N ASP A 43 11.73 19.57 5.59
CA ASP A 43 11.83 20.30 4.32
C ASP A 43 10.46 20.74 3.76
N GLU A 44 9.47 20.95 4.65
CA GLU A 44 8.11 21.35 4.26
C GLU A 44 8.09 22.78 3.69
N ASP A 45 7.70 22.92 2.42
CA ASP A 45 7.54 24.20 1.73
C ASP A 45 6.09 24.39 1.24
N ARG A 46 5.29 25.00 2.11
CA ARG A 46 3.89 25.33 1.84
C ARG A 46 3.70 26.34 0.71
N THR A 47 4.70 27.16 0.40
CA THR A 47 4.59 28.18 -0.65
C THR A 47 4.69 27.52 -2.01
N ARG A 48 5.59 26.54 -2.13
CA ARG A 48 5.86 25.81 -3.37
C ARG A 48 4.88 24.67 -3.63
N TYR A 49 4.44 23.99 -2.57
CA TYR A 49 3.62 22.78 -2.66
C TYR A 49 2.23 22.95 -2.04
N SER A 50 1.52 24.01 -2.42
CA SER A 50 0.11 24.21 -2.04
C SER A 50 -0.68 24.85 -3.18
N ALA A 51 -1.96 24.48 -3.31
CA ALA A 51 -2.91 25.20 -4.14
C ALA A 51 -4.35 25.05 -3.61
N PRO A 52 -5.25 25.99 -3.95
CA PRO A 52 -6.68 25.86 -3.64
C PRO A 52 -7.31 24.57 -4.18
N LEU A 53 -6.90 24.17 -5.39
CA LEU A 53 -7.22 22.90 -6.02
C LEU A 53 -5.93 22.32 -6.60
N ALA A 54 -5.45 21.21 -6.05
CA ALA A 54 -4.23 20.58 -6.48
C ALA A 54 -4.50 19.35 -7.34
N PHE A 55 -3.76 19.18 -8.42
CA PHE A 55 -3.67 17.94 -9.16
C PHE A 55 -2.21 17.51 -9.23
N MET A 56 -1.90 16.29 -8.80
CA MET A 56 -0.59 15.66 -9.01
C MET A 56 -0.75 14.54 -10.03
N GLY A 57 0.09 14.52 -11.06
CA GLY A 57 0.17 13.42 -12.02
C GLY A 57 0.65 13.83 -13.40
N ALA A 58 0.83 12.83 -14.25
CA ALA A 58 1.25 13.02 -15.63
C ALA A 58 0.11 13.47 -16.56
N GLY A 59 0.45 14.18 -17.63
CA GLY A 59 -0.46 14.74 -18.63
C GLY A 59 -1.09 13.74 -19.60
N TYR A 60 -1.85 12.76 -19.10
CA TYR A 60 -2.61 11.83 -19.94
C TYR A 60 -3.73 12.52 -20.74
N TYR A 61 -4.14 11.90 -21.86
CA TYR A 61 -5.19 12.39 -22.75
C TYR A 61 -6.43 12.89 -22.01
N ASN A 62 -7.00 12.06 -21.12
CA ASN A 62 -8.19 12.44 -20.36
C ASN A 62 -7.95 13.62 -19.41
N ARG A 63 -6.76 13.70 -18.79
CA ARG A 63 -6.43 14.77 -17.84
C ARG A 63 -6.24 16.11 -18.54
N GLN A 64 -5.59 16.12 -19.71
CA GLN A 64 -5.47 17.32 -20.53
C GLN A 64 -6.85 17.86 -20.93
N HIS A 65 -7.79 16.98 -21.26
CA HIS A 65 -9.15 17.37 -21.62
C HIS A 65 -10.01 17.76 -20.41
N PHE A 66 -9.92 17.07 -19.29
CA PHE A 66 -10.77 17.30 -18.12
C PHE A 66 -10.33 18.54 -17.32
N LEU A 67 -9.03 18.68 -17.03
CA LEU A 67 -8.54 19.68 -16.08
C LEU A 67 -8.66 21.12 -16.58
N ARG A 68 -8.68 21.35 -17.91
CA ARG A 68 -8.88 22.68 -18.49
C ARG A 68 -10.21 23.32 -18.08
N HIS A 69 -11.20 22.51 -17.67
CA HIS A 69 -12.50 22.99 -17.21
C HIS A 69 -12.53 23.38 -15.73
N LEU A 70 -11.41 23.23 -15.02
CA LEU A 70 -11.27 23.53 -13.60
C LEU A 70 -10.26 24.66 -13.33
N VAL A 71 -9.63 25.22 -14.37
CA VAL A 71 -8.57 26.24 -14.23
C VAL A 71 -9.00 27.49 -13.48
N ASP A 72 -10.27 27.89 -13.62
CA ASP A 72 -10.84 29.06 -12.95
C ASP A 72 -11.14 28.82 -11.46
N LEU A 73 -11.02 27.58 -10.99
CA LEU A 73 -11.20 27.20 -9.59
C LEU A 73 -9.91 27.28 -8.76
N GLY A 74 -8.82 27.80 -9.33
CA GLY A 74 -7.52 27.89 -8.66
C GLY A 74 -6.68 26.63 -8.79
N LEU A 75 -6.83 25.91 -9.92
CA LEU A 75 -6.07 24.72 -10.23
C LEU A 75 -4.57 25.00 -10.34
N SER A 76 -3.76 24.19 -9.66
CA SER A 76 -2.34 24.01 -9.94
C SER A 76 -2.04 22.53 -10.17
N ILE A 77 -1.18 22.27 -11.15
CA ILE A 77 -0.82 20.93 -11.62
C ILE A 77 0.66 20.68 -11.32
N TRP A 78 0.99 19.54 -10.75
CA TRP A 78 2.38 19.08 -10.58
C TRP A 78 2.56 17.72 -11.25
N GLY A 79 3.69 17.52 -11.92
CA GLY A 79 4.03 16.26 -12.59
C GLY A 79 4.49 16.46 -14.03
N ALA A 80 4.88 15.36 -14.67
CA ALA A 80 5.52 15.36 -15.98
C ALA A 80 4.55 15.13 -17.16
N ASP A 81 5.09 15.14 -18.38
CA ASP A 81 4.38 14.77 -19.61
C ASP A 81 3.18 15.68 -19.94
N TRP A 82 3.26 16.95 -19.54
CA TRP A 82 2.34 18.00 -19.96
C TRP A 82 2.88 18.72 -21.18
N ASP A 83 2.04 18.94 -22.19
CA ASP A 83 2.41 19.64 -23.42
C ASP A 83 2.67 21.14 -23.14
N PRO A 84 3.91 21.66 -23.29
CA PRO A 84 4.20 23.07 -23.11
C PRO A 84 3.50 24.00 -24.12
N GLY A 85 3.01 23.44 -25.23
CA GLY A 85 2.22 24.16 -26.23
C GLY A 85 0.73 24.30 -25.88
N ASP A 86 0.20 23.52 -24.93
CA ASP A 86 -1.21 23.64 -24.52
C ASP A 86 -1.38 24.79 -23.51
N PRO A 87 -2.40 25.67 -23.66
CA PRO A 87 -2.68 26.74 -22.70
C PRO A 87 -2.82 26.30 -21.24
N LEU A 88 -3.16 25.03 -20.99
CA LEU A 88 -3.21 24.42 -19.67
C LEU A 88 -1.83 24.44 -18.97
N PHE A 89 -0.73 24.44 -19.71
CA PHE A 89 0.64 24.40 -19.16
C PHE A 89 0.95 25.59 -18.25
N ARG A 90 0.25 26.74 -18.41
CA ARG A 90 0.37 27.89 -17.49
C ARG A 90 -0.05 27.58 -16.03
N HIS A 91 -0.77 26.48 -15.83
CA HIS A 91 -1.18 25.97 -14.52
C HIS A 91 -0.27 24.87 -14.01
N VAL A 92 0.68 24.39 -14.82
CA VAL A 92 1.69 23.41 -14.43
C VAL A 92 2.79 24.11 -13.65
N ARG A 93 3.11 23.57 -12.48
CA ARG A 93 4.15 24.01 -11.56
C ARG A 93 5.44 23.27 -11.84
N GLU A 94 6.55 23.81 -11.31
CA GLU A 94 7.84 23.13 -11.38
C GLU A 94 8.27 22.79 -12.82
N GLU A 95 7.86 23.61 -13.79
CA GLU A 95 8.15 23.45 -15.22
C GLU A 95 7.73 22.08 -15.79
N GLY A 96 6.77 21.40 -15.14
CA GLY A 96 6.33 20.07 -15.56
C GLY A 96 7.38 18.98 -15.32
N ARG A 97 8.27 19.14 -14.34
CA ARG A 97 9.21 18.07 -13.97
C ARG A 97 8.53 16.93 -13.23
N ARG A 98 9.24 15.80 -13.11
CA ARG A 98 8.87 14.72 -12.19
C ARG A 98 8.99 15.20 -10.74
N ILE A 99 7.99 14.85 -9.95
CA ILE A 99 7.86 15.20 -8.54
C ILE A 99 8.19 13.96 -7.73
N THR A 100 8.98 14.11 -6.66
CA THR A 100 9.32 12.99 -5.79
C THR A 100 8.13 12.61 -4.89
N PRO A 101 8.11 11.40 -4.31
CA PRO A 101 7.08 11.03 -3.35
C PRO A 101 6.98 12.00 -2.15
N GLU A 102 8.12 12.47 -1.64
CA GLU A 102 8.19 13.40 -0.51
C GLU A 102 7.59 14.77 -0.87
N GLU A 103 7.90 15.29 -2.07
CA GLU A 103 7.31 16.53 -2.58
C GLU A 103 5.80 16.37 -2.83
N ALA A 104 5.37 15.21 -3.34
CA ALA A 104 3.95 14.90 -3.52
C ALA A 104 3.20 14.87 -2.18
N ALA A 105 3.80 14.29 -1.13
CA ALA A 105 3.23 14.29 0.20
C ALA A 105 2.98 15.71 0.73
N GLN A 106 3.89 16.66 0.43
CA GLN A 106 3.68 18.08 0.76
C GLN A 106 2.47 18.66 0.03
N ILE A 107 2.32 18.39 -1.28
CA ILE A 107 1.16 18.85 -2.06
C ILE A 107 -0.13 18.34 -1.42
N TYR A 108 -0.17 17.06 -1.06
CA TYR A 108 -1.34 16.41 -0.49
C TYR A 108 -1.73 16.97 0.88
N ARG A 109 -0.74 17.22 1.75
CA ARG A 109 -0.95 17.83 3.08
C ARG A 109 -1.42 19.29 3.00
N ASN A 110 -0.80 20.07 2.11
CA ASN A 110 -0.94 21.53 2.13
C ASN A 110 -2.04 22.07 1.23
N SER A 111 -2.66 21.21 0.41
CA SER A 111 -3.74 21.62 -0.50
C SER A 111 -5.11 21.29 0.12
N PRO A 112 -6.02 22.27 0.26
CA PRO A 112 -7.34 22.02 0.85
C PRO A 112 -8.20 21.02 0.08
N ILE A 113 -7.98 20.90 -1.23
CA ILE A 113 -8.66 19.95 -2.12
C ILE A 113 -7.64 19.32 -3.07
N ASN A 114 -7.46 18.02 -2.96
CA ASN A 114 -6.67 17.23 -3.91
C ASN A 114 -7.60 16.55 -4.92
N LEU A 115 -7.41 16.83 -6.20
CA LEU A 115 -8.14 16.17 -7.27
C LEU A 115 -7.40 14.90 -7.69
N ASN A 116 -8.05 13.76 -7.52
CA ASN A 116 -7.56 12.46 -7.93
C ASN A 116 -8.34 11.95 -9.15
N LEU A 117 -7.85 12.30 -10.35
CA LEU A 117 -8.36 11.77 -11.61
C LEU A 117 -7.44 10.66 -12.15
N HIS A 118 -7.96 9.44 -12.25
CA HIS A 118 -7.26 8.31 -12.85
C HIS A 118 -6.99 8.55 -14.34
N SER A 119 -5.93 7.95 -14.86
CA SER A 119 -5.54 8.13 -16.26
C SER A 119 -6.41 7.32 -17.21
N SER A 120 -6.68 7.89 -18.38
CA SER A 120 -7.23 7.18 -19.53
C SER A 120 -6.61 7.76 -20.81
N VAL A 121 -6.30 6.86 -21.74
CA VAL A 121 -5.73 7.22 -23.06
C VAL A 121 -6.80 7.27 -24.16
N TYR A 122 -8.04 6.89 -23.86
CA TYR A 122 -9.13 6.78 -24.84
C TYR A 122 -10.42 7.51 -24.44
N HIS A 123 -10.63 7.82 -23.15
CA HIS A 123 -11.72 8.69 -22.72
C HIS A 123 -11.22 10.12 -22.51
N ARG A 124 -12.08 11.13 -22.74
CA ARG A 124 -11.74 12.54 -22.48
C ARG A 124 -11.93 12.96 -21.02
N GLY A 125 -12.60 12.15 -20.20
CA GLY A 125 -12.89 12.46 -18.80
C GLY A 125 -12.76 11.23 -17.92
N VAL A 126 -13.75 11.02 -17.06
CA VAL A 126 -13.85 9.81 -16.24
C VAL A 126 -14.07 8.60 -17.15
N ASN A 127 -13.28 7.56 -16.93
CA ASN A 127 -13.49 6.27 -17.61
C ASN A 127 -14.62 5.53 -16.86
N PRO A 128 -15.78 5.26 -17.50
CA PRO A 128 -16.92 4.61 -16.85
C PRO A 128 -16.66 3.15 -16.47
N ASP A 129 -15.74 2.47 -17.16
CA ASP A 129 -15.51 1.03 -17.05
C ASP A 129 -14.21 0.71 -16.30
N GLY A 130 -13.58 1.69 -15.65
CA GLY A 130 -12.30 1.45 -14.97
C GLY A 130 -12.49 0.97 -13.53
N ASP A 131 -11.93 -0.20 -13.24
CA ASP A 131 -11.97 -0.86 -11.94
C ASP A 131 -10.77 -0.49 -11.05
N PHE A 132 -9.62 -0.16 -11.64
CA PHE A 132 -8.38 0.19 -10.95
C PHE A 132 -8.50 1.40 -10.02
N VAL A 133 -8.12 1.23 -8.75
CA VAL A 133 -7.87 2.34 -7.82
C VAL A 133 -6.38 2.62 -7.72
N ASN A 134 -5.98 3.85 -8.03
CA ASN A 134 -4.59 4.27 -8.11
C ASN A 134 -3.94 4.44 -6.73
N PRO A 135 -2.59 4.45 -6.65
CA PRO A 135 -1.87 4.70 -5.41
C PRO A 135 -2.31 5.99 -4.71
N ARG A 136 -2.59 7.03 -5.51
CA ARG A 136 -2.94 8.36 -5.02
C ARG A 136 -4.15 8.41 -4.11
N ALA A 137 -5.12 7.50 -4.29
CA ALA A 137 -6.27 7.40 -3.39
C ALA A 137 -5.81 7.13 -1.95
N PHE A 138 -4.81 6.28 -1.79
CA PHE A 138 -4.21 5.91 -0.53
C PHE A 138 -3.19 6.95 -0.07
N GLU A 139 -2.33 7.44 -0.97
CA GLU A 139 -1.29 8.42 -0.63
C GLU A 139 -1.88 9.73 -0.08
N ILE A 140 -2.92 10.29 -0.73
CA ILE A 140 -3.56 11.52 -0.24
C ILE A 140 -4.20 11.27 1.13
N ALA A 141 -4.89 10.15 1.29
CA ALA A 141 -5.51 9.78 2.55
C ALA A 141 -4.47 9.55 3.66
N GLY A 142 -3.33 8.93 3.34
CA GLY A 142 -2.19 8.74 4.24
C GLY A 142 -1.58 10.06 4.71
N CYS A 143 -1.58 11.09 3.87
CA CYS A 143 -1.21 12.45 4.24
C CYS A 143 -2.28 13.22 5.04
N GLY A 144 -3.45 12.62 5.32
CA GLY A 144 -4.58 13.34 5.91
C GLY A 144 -5.17 14.43 5.01
N GLY A 145 -4.91 14.34 3.70
CA GLY A 145 -5.43 15.27 2.71
C GLY A 145 -6.87 14.96 2.34
N PHE A 146 -7.69 16.00 2.14
CA PHE A 146 -9.01 15.84 1.54
C PHE A 146 -8.88 15.62 0.03
N GLN A 147 -9.66 14.67 -0.52
CA GLN A 147 -9.65 14.37 -1.95
C GLN A 147 -11.03 14.27 -2.58
N LEU A 148 -11.08 14.66 -3.86
CA LEU A 148 -12.15 14.31 -4.79
C LEU A 148 -11.59 13.26 -5.76
N VAL A 149 -12.19 12.09 -5.82
CA VAL A 149 -11.75 10.99 -6.69
C VAL A 149 -12.81 10.67 -7.75
N ASP A 150 -12.39 10.34 -8.98
CA ASP A 150 -13.33 9.86 -9.99
C ASP A 150 -13.84 8.46 -9.65
N ARG A 151 -15.07 8.13 -10.08
CA ARG A 151 -15.66 6.82 -9.83
C ARG A 151 -14.79 5.68 -10.37
N ARG A 152 -14.57 4.67 -9.52
CA ARG A 152 -13.99 3.36 -9.86
C ARG A 152 -14.83 2.24 -9.28
N SER A 153 -15.04 1.15 -10.00
CA SER A 153 -15.91 0.06 -9.56
C SER A 153 -15.39 -0.62 -8.28
N LEU A 154 -14.06 -0.71 -8.10
CA LEU A 154 -13.47 -1.29 -6.88
C LEU A 154 -13.27 -0.27 -5.75
N LEU A 155 -13.63 1.00 -5.94
CA LEU A 155 -13.44 2.01 -4.90
C LEU A 155 -14.24 1.68 -3.63
N SER A 156 -15.46 1.16 -3.78
CA SER A 156 -16.32 0.81 -2.65
C SER A 156 -15.84 -0.41 -1.86
N GLU A 157 -14.90 -1.20 -2.38
CA GLU A 157 -14.23 -2.27 -1.61
C GLU A 157 -13.11 -1.72 -0.70
N LEU A 158 -12.70 -0.46 -0.91
CA LEU A 158 -11.53 0.16 -0.29
C LEU A 158 -11.92 1.36 0.58
N TYR A 159 -12.86 2.17 0.13
CA TYR A 159 -13.36 3.34 0.84
C TYR A 159 -14.89 3.35 0.78
N HIS A 160 -15.52 4.19 1.60
CA HIS A 160 -16.97 4.39 1.66
C HIS A 160 -17.31 5.75 1.04
N PRO A 161 -17.76 5.78 -0.23
CA PRO A 161 -18.17 7.00 -0.90
C PRO A 161 -19.18 7.81 -0.09
N GLY A 162 -18.90 9.10 0.09
CA GLY A 162 -19.73 10.02 0.87
C GLY A 162 -19.41 10.04 2.37
N GLU A 163 -18.66 9.06 2.88
CA GLU A 163 -18.24 9.02 4.28
C GLU A 163 -16.77 9.37 4.44
N ASP A 164 -15.87 8.56 3.89
CA ASP A 164 -14.42 8.72 4.00
C ASP A 164 -13.75 9.09 2.66
N ILE A 165 -14.51 9.14 1.56
CA ILE A 165 -14.01 9.65 0.28
C ILE A 165 -15.12 10.32 -0.53
N ALA A 166 -14.81 11.46 -1.16
CA ALA A 166 -15.76 12.18 -2.02
C ALA A 166 -15.55 11.76 -3.48
N VAL A 167 -16.63 11.33 -4.14
CA VAL A 167 -16.59 10.75 -5.48
C VAL A 167 -17.29 11.65 -6.48
N PHE A 168 -16.70 11.84 -7.66
CA PHE A 168 -17.33 12.50 -8.80
C PHE A 168 -17.45 11.56 -10.01
N ASP A 169 -18.47 11.81 -10.83
CA ASP A 169 -18.81 10.98 -11.98
C ASP A 169 -18.32 11.58 -13.30
N ASP A 170 -18.21 12.90 -13.33
CA ASP A 170 -17.93 13.69 -14.53
C ASP A 170 -17.40 15.09 -14.15
N GLU A 171 -17.16 15.91 -15.18
CA GLU A 171 -16.69 17.28 -15.00
C GLU A 171 -17.68 18.15 -14.21
N ALA A 172 -18.98 18.04 -14.49
CA ALA A 172 -20.00 18.90 -13.90
C ALA A 172 -20.16 18.62 -12.40
N SER A 173 -20.22 17.34 -12.03
CA SER A 173 -20.25 16.86 -10.66
C SER A 173 -18.95 17.20 -9.92
N CYS A 174 -17.77 17.01 -10.54
CA CYS A 174 -16.48 17.43 -9.97
C CYS A 174 -16.47 18.92 -9.66
N ARG A 175 -16.87 19.77 -10.61
CA ARG A 175 -16.92 21.22 -10.45
C ARG A 175 -17.88 21.65 -9.35
N LYS A 176 -19.03 20.99 -9.23
CA LYS A 176 -19.99 21.21 -8.14
C LYS A 176 -19.36 20.85 -6.79
N LEU A 177 -18.68 19.71 -6.69
CA LEU A 177 -18.03 19.26 -5.46
C LEU A 177 -16.87 20.16 -5.05
N VAL A 178 -16.03 20.62 -5.98
CA VAL A 178 -14.97 21.60 -5.66
C VAL A 178 -15.59 22.86 -5.06
N LYS A 179 -16.66 23.40 -5.66
CA LYS A 179 -17.34 24.60 -5.14
C LYS A 179 -17.98 24.36 -3.77
N HIS A 180 -18.64 23.22 -3.59
CA HIS A 180 -19.22 22.80 -2.30
C HIS A 180 -18.12 22.75 -1.25
N TYR A 181 -17.14 21.87 -1.44
CA TYR A 181 -16.14 21.64 -0.42
C TYR A 181 -15.27 22.86 -0.17
N ARG A 182 -15.09 23.80 -1.11
CA ARG A 182 -14.36 25.05 -0.85
C ARG A 182 -14.93 25.85 0.34
N SER A 183 -16.24 25.84 0.55
CA SER A 183 -16.89 26.55 1.67
C SER A 183 -17.19 25.67 2.89
N HIS A 184 -16.87 24.38 2.85
CA HIS A 184 -17.22 23.42 3.91
C HIS A 184 -15.96 22.75 4.49
N GLU A 185 -15.13 23.54 5.19
CA GLU A 185 -13.87 23.05 5.74
C GLU A 185 -14.03 21.93 6.76
N GLY A 186 -15.02 22.03 7.66
CA GLY A 186 -15.30 20.98 8.64
C GLY A 186 -15.59 19.63 7.97
N GLU A 187 -16.46 19.62 6.94
CA GLU A 187 -16.76 18.40 6.18
C GLU A 187 -15.51 17.81 5.51
N ARG A 188 -14.64 18.67 4.95
CA ARG A 188 -13.36 18.22 4.35
C ARG A 188 -12.47 17.54 5.39
N GLN A 189 -12.29 18.19 6.54
CA GLN A 189 -11.40 17.71 7.61
C GLN A 189 -11.92 16.41 8.21
N GLU A 190 -13.22 16.30 8.46
CA GLU A 190 -13.83 15.07 8.98
C GLU A 190 -13.68 13.89 8.00
N MET A 191 -13.95 14.12 6.72
CA MET A 191 -13.80 13.08 5.69
C MET A 191 -12.34 12.65 5.55
N ALA A 192 -11.40 13.60 5.50
CA ALA A 192 -9.97 13.31 5.41
C ALA A 192 -9.45 12.55 6.64
N ALA A 193 -9.94 12.87 7.84
CA ALA A 193 -9.60 12.15 9.06
C ALA A 193 -10.10 10.70 9.05
N ARG A 194 -11.32 10.44 8.55
CA ARG A 194 -11.83 9.08 8.35
C ARG A 194 -11.02 8.32 7.30
N ALA A 195 -10.66 8.97 6.19
CA ALA A 195 -9.83 8.39 5.14
C ALA A 195 -8.44 7.99 5.67
N LEU A 196 -7.80 8.87 6.44
CA LEU A 196 -6.51 8.64 7.08
C LEU A 196 -6.58 7.44 8.04
N ALA A 197 -7.57 7.42 8.93
CA ALA A 197 -7.75 6.34 9.89
C ALA A 197 -7.96 4.98 9.20
N ARG A 198 -8.73 4.94 8.12
CA ARG A 198 -8.87 3.73 7.30
C ARG A 198 -7.55 3.34 6.65
N THR A 199 -6.88 4.28 6.00
CA THR A 199 -5.64 4.00 5.25
C THR A 199 -4.55 3.45 6.16
N ARG A 200 -4.34 4.05 7.33
CA ARG A 200 -3.37 3.57 8.33
C ARG A 200 -3.70 2.17 8.86
N ARG A 201 -4.99 1.81 8.90
CA ARG A 201 -5.45 0.50 9.42
C ARG A 201 -5.43 -0.59 8.36
N GLU A 202 -5.78 -0.27 7.11
CA GLU A 202 -6.16 -1.27 6.10
C GLU A 202 -5.36 -1.16 4.80
N HIS A 203 -4.68 -0.04 4.54
CA HIS A 203 -4.15 0.28 3.21
C HIS A 203 -2.73 0.81 3.20
N THR A 204 -1.89 0.33 4.12
CA THR A 204 -0.44 0.51 4.05
C THR A 204 0.23 -0.59 3.22
N ILE A 205 1.44 -0.33 2.74
CA ILE A 205 2.26 -1.35 2.06
C ILE A 205 2.46 -2.56 2.98
N ASP A 206 2.64 -2.36 4.29
CA ASP A 206 2.76 -3.44 5.27
C ASP A 206 1.52 -4.33 5.27
N CYS A 207 0.31 -3.75 5.28
CA CYS A 207 -0.93 -4.52 5.17
C CYS A 207 -0.98 -5.35 3.88
N ARG A 208 -0.47 -4.83 2.75
CA ARG A 208 -0.41 -5.59 1.48
C ARG A 208 0.56 -6.75 1.57
N MET A 209 1.71 -6.54 2.20
CA MET A 209 2.70 -7.59 2.38
C MET A 209 2.18 -8.69 3.31
N GLU A 210 1.52 -8.33 4.41
CA GLU A 210 0.87 -9.29 5.31
C GLU A 210 -0.21 -10.11 4.60
N GLN A 211 -1.09 -9.46 3.83
CA GLN A 211 -2.12 -10.14 3.03
C GLN A 211 -1.49 -11.13 2.04
N TRP A 212 -0.46 -10.69 1.31
CA TRP A 212 0.19 -11.54 0.32
C TRP A 212 0.91 -12.72 0.97
N LEU A 213 1.65 -12.50 2.06
CA LEU A 213 2.33 -13.54 2.81
C LEU A 213 1.34 -14.55 3.41
N SER A 214 0.20 -14.10 3.95
CA SER A 214 -0.85 -14.98 4.45
C SER A 214 -1.33 -15.95 3.37
N VAL A 215 -1.66 -15.43 2.17
CA VAL A 215 -2.09 -16.25 1.04
C VAL A 215 -1.00 -17.23 0.61
N LEU A 216 0.26 -16.80 0.57
CA LEU A 216 1.38 -17.69 0.24
C LEU A 216 1.53 -18.81 1.29
N PHE A 217 1.43 -18.49 2.58
CA PHE A 217 1.55 -19.46 3.66
C PHE A 217 0.39 -20.48 3.67
N GLU A 218 -0.84 -20.03 3.41
CA GLU A 218 -2.00 -20.90 3.20
C GLU A 218 -1.80 -21.84 2.00
N GLN A 219 -1.11 -21.36 0.96
CA GLN A 219 -0.72 -22.14 -0.22
C GLN A 219 0.52 -23.03 0.01
N GLY A 220 1.01 -23.12 1.25
CA GLY A 220 2.13 -23.99 1.61
C GLY A 220 3.51 -23.42 1.28
N PHE A 221 3.62 -22.14 0.87
CA PHE A 221 4.92 -21.47 0.85
C PHE A 221 5.47 -21.45 2.27
N ARG A 222 6.72 -21.87 2.42
CA ARG A 222 7.48 -21.65 3.65
C ARG A 222 8.73 -20.89 3.26
N PRO A 223 9.01 -19.75 3.91
CA PRO A 223 10.22 -19.01 3.62
C PRO A 223 11.35 -19.96 3.89
N LYS A 224 12.20 -20.03 2.88
CA LYS A 224 13.37 -20.87 2.86
C LYS A 224 14.15 -20.59 4.16
N ASN A 225 14.60 -19.34 4.42
CA ASN A 225 15.10 -18.95 5.75
C ASN A 225 14.00 -18.32 6.60
N THR A 226 13.61 -19.00 7.66
CA THR A 226 13.19 -18.29 8.87
C THR A 226 14.44 -17.65 9.48
N PHE A 227 14.56 -16.33 9.42
CA PHE A 227 15.59 -15.61 10.17
C PHE A 227 15.37 -15.89 11.66
N PHE A 228 16.23 -16.70 12.27
CA PHE A 228 16.35 -16.82 13.72
C PHE A 228 17.18 -15.60 14.17
N PRO A 229 16.60 -14.61 14.86
CA PRO A 229 17.39 -13.46 15.30
C PRO A 229 18.28 -13.90 16.46
N GLY A 230 19.57 -14.14 16.20
CA GLY A 230 20.56 -14.43 17.24
C GLY A 230 20.12 -15.47 18.27
N ARG A 231 20.58 -15.30 19.52
CA ARG A 231 20.18 -16.16 20.65
C ARG A 231 18.81 -15.75 21.18
N GLN A 232 17.94 -16.73 21.38
CA GLN A 232 16.56 -16.60 21.85
C GLN A 232 16.43 -17.09 23.29
N LYS A 233 15.54 -16.50 24.08
CA LYS A 233 15.27 -16.95 25.45
C LYS A 233 14.52 -18.29 25.43
N VAL A 234 15.05 -19.28 26.15
CA VAL A 234 14.48 -20.63 26.16
C VAL A 234 13.05 -20.63 26.71
N GLU A 235 12.80 -19.87 27.77
CA GLU A 235 11.47 -19.73 28.36
C GLU A 235 10.42 -19.21 27.37
N SER A 236 10.80 -18.28 26.49
CA SER A 236 9.90 -17.75 25.45
C SER A 236 9.60 -18.83 24.40
N LEU A 237 10.63 -19.54 23.93
CA LEU A 237 10.47 -20.59 22.93
C LEU A 237 9.57 -21.72 23.45
N ILE A 238 9.70 -22.09 24.73
CA ILE A 238 8.84 -23.09 25.37
C ILE A 238 7.39 -22.59 25.45
N ALA A 239 7.18 -21.33 25.83
CA ALA A 239 5.85 -20.74 25.87
C ALA A 239 5.19 -20.73 24.48
N ASP A 240 5.94 -20.39 23.43
CA ASP A 240 5.48 -20.40 22.05
C ASP A 240 5.18 -21.83 21.54
N ALA A 241 5.94 -22.81 22.03
CA ALA A 241 5.75 -24.22 21.73
C ALA A 241 4.61 -24.88 22.53
N ALA A 242 3.86 -24.17 23.38
CA ALA A 242 2.91 -24.77 24.33
C ALA A 242 1.80 -25.64 23.69
N GLY A 243 1.52 -25.47 22.40
CA GLY A 243 0.59 -26.32 21.63
C GLY A 243 1.22 -27.60 21.05
N ASP A 244 2.54 -27.74 21.16
CA ASP A 244 3.34 -28.86 20.68
C ASP A 244 4.16 -29.45 21.86
N PRO A 245 3.65 -30.51 22.49
CA PRO A 245 4.29 -31.11 23.66
C PRO A 245 5.69 -31.66 23.39
N GLU A 246 5.97 -32.10 22.17
CA GLU A 246 7.28 -32.64 21.79
C GLU A 246 8.30 -31.52 21.66
N LEU A 247 7.95 -30.44 20.95
CA LEU A 247 8.80 -29.28 20.80
C LEU A 247 9.07 -28.58 22.14
N SER A 248 8.02 -28.45 22.96
CA SER A 248 8.15 -27.91 24.32
C SER A 248 9.14 -28.72 25.17
N ALA A 249 9.00 -30.05 25.18
CA ALA A 249 9.87 -30.93 25.95
C ALA A 249 11.32 -30.91 25.44
N PHE A 250 11.51 -30.80 24.13
CA PHE A 250 12.83 -30.65 23.52
C PHE A 250 13.53 -29.36 23.97
N LEU A 251 12.82 -28.22 23.92
CA LEU A 251 13.35 -26.91 24.28
C LEU A 251 13.63 -26.79 25.78
N ASP A 252 12.83 -27.45 26.63
CA ASP A 252 13.00 -27.48 28.09
C ASP A 252 14.36 -28.02 28.53
N ARG A 253 14.95 -28.93 27.73
CA ARG A 253 16.31 -29.47 27.99
C ARG A 253 17.39 -28.40 28.05
N PHE A 254 17.14 -27.25 27.43
CA PHE A 254 18.08 -26.14 27.37
C PHE A 254 17.76 -25.03 28.38
N GLY A 255 16.75 -25.20 29.24
CA GLY A 255 16.28 -24.17 30.18
C GLY A 255 17.40 -23.58 31.05
N SER A 256 18.39 -24.39 31.43
CA SER A 256 19.54 -23.96 32.24
C SER A 256 20.51 -23.01 31.53
N LEU A 257 20.49 -22.96 30.18
CA LEU A 257 21.32 -22.05 29.40
C LEU A 257 20.73 -20.63 29.31
N GLY A 258 19.44 -20.47 29.63
CA GLY A 258 18.70 -19.21 29.60
C GLY A 258 18.42 -18.69 28.18
N THR A 259 19.42 -18.67 27.30
CA THR A 259 19.27 -18.35 25.88
C THR A 259 19.98 -19.38 24.99
N VAL A 260 19.42 -19.63 23.81
CA VAL A 260 19.93 -20.60 22.83
C VAL A 260 19.83 -20.04 21.42
N ASP A 261 20.76 -20.42 20.56
CA ASP A 261 20.66 -20.27 19.11
C ASP A 261 20.51 -21.65 18.45
N LEU A 262 20.40 -21.66 17.13
CA LEU A 262 20.26 -22.91 16.37
C LEU A 262 21.46 -23.85 16.54
N ASP A 263 22.67 -23.34 16.80
CA ASP A 263 23.85 -24.19 17.03
C ASP A 263 23.78 -24.92 18.36
N ASP A 264 23.29 -24.26 19.40
CA ASP A 264 23.10 -24.91 20.69
C ASP A 264 22.00 -25.95 20.65
N LEU A 265 20.89 -25.66 19.96
CA LEU A 265 19.80 -26.61 19.77
C LEU A 265 20.26 -27.85 19.01
N GLU A 266 21.04 -27.68 17.93
CA GLU A 266 21.65 -28.80 17.19
C GLU A 266 22.56 -29.66 18.10
N ARG A 267 23.45 -29.03 18.87
CA ARG A 267 24.38 -29.76 19.77
C ARG A 267 23.69 -30.58 20.84
N GLY A 268 22.49 -30.18 21.27
CA GLY A 268 21.72 -30.92 22.27
C GLY A 268 21.05 -32.19 21.76
N ILE A 269 21.06 -32.44 20.44
CA ILE A 269 20.48 -33.65 19.84
C ILE A 269 21.47 -34.82 19.97
N ARG A 270 21.06 -35.91 20.64
CA ARG A 270 21.91 -37.09 20.91
C ARG A 270 21.72 -38.18 19.86
N LEU A 271 22.50 -38.10 18.78
CA LEU A 271 22.33 -38.91 17.56
C LEU A 271 22.63 -40.43 17.63
N ARG A 272 23.01 -41.00 18.79
CA ARG A 272 23.60 -42.36 18.82
C ARG A 272 22.82 -43.45 19.55
N GLU A 273 21.67 -43.16 20.15
CA GLU A 273 21.02 -44.16 21.03
C GLU A 273 19.51 -44.37 20.78
N ALA A 274 18.84 -43.56 19.94
CA ALA A 274 17.41 -43.69 19.63
C ALA A 274 17.07 -43.08 18.25
N PRO A 275 15.94 -43.44 17.62
CA PRO A 275 15.45 -42.70 16.45
C PRO A 275 15.19 -41.24 16.81
N ILE A 276 15.64 -40.34 15.95
CA ILE A 276 15.50 -38.88 16.09
C ILE A 276 14.02 -38.53 16.05
N SER A 277 13.58 -37.62 16.93
CA SER A 277 12.18 -37.17 16.98
C SER A 277 11.85 -36.21 15.83
N ASP A 278 10.56 -35.98 15.55
CA ASP A 278 10.14 -35.08 14.46
C ASP A 278 10.60 -33.63 14.73
N THR A 279 10.56 -33.21 16.00
CA THR A 279 11.11 -31.92 16.44
C THR A 279 12.62 -31.83 16.21
N GLU A 280 13.38 -32.84 16.65
CA GLU A 280 14.83 -32.86 16.50
C GLU A 280 15.24 -32.85 15.03
N ALA A 281 14.50 -33.57 14.18
CA ALA A 281 14.68 -33.56 12.73
C ALA A 281 14.38 -32.18 12.12
N ALA A 282 13.31 -31.50 12.56
CA ALA A 282 12.96 -30.17 12.09
C ALA A 282 14.03 -29.11 12.44
N VAL A 283 14.62 -29.18 13.64
CA VAL A 283 15.71 -28.29 14.08
C VAL A 283 16.96 -28.49 13.22
N LEU A 284 17.35 -29.74 12.95
CA LEU A 284 18.47 -30.05 12.06
C LEU A 284 18.24 -29.53 10.64
N LEU A 285 17.01 -29.65 10.12
CA LEU A 285 16.65 -29.18 8.78
C LEU A 285 16.66 -27.64 8.69
N LEU A 286 16.15 -26.94 9.71
CA LEU A 286 16.25 -25.48 9.80
C LEU A 286 17.70 -25.00 9.85
N ARG A 287 18.59 -25.74 10.53
CA ARG A 287 20.00 -25.37 10.61
C ARG A 287 20.72 -25.48 9.27
N GLU A 288 20.51 -26.59 8.57
CA GLU A 288 21.04 -26.77 7.21
C GLU A 288 20.53 -25.69 6.27
N PHE A 289 19.24 -25.33 6.40
CA PHE A 289 18.66 -24.24 5.65
C PHE A 289 19.43 -22.91 5.83
N VAL A 290 19.65 -22.50 7.08
CA VAL A 290 20.32 -21.23 7.41
C VAL A 290 21.78 -21.22 6.92
N ARG A 291 22.47 -22.38 6.92
CA ARG A 291 23.83 -22.51 6.37
C ARG A 291 23.88 -22.26 4.87
N GLU A 292 22.84 -22.66 4.12
CA GLU A 292 22.82 -22.53 2.65
C GLU A 292 22.52 -21.12 2.14
N VAL A 293 21.91 -20.23 2.95
CA VAL A 293 21.53 -18.89 2.48
C VAL A 293 22.19 -17.74 3.25
N GLY A 294 22.87 -18.03 4.36
CA GLY A 294 23.73 -17.06 5.06
C GLY A 294 25.15 -16.93 4.52
N ALA A 295 25.49 -17.63 3.41
CA ALA A 295 26.80 -17.66 2.76
C ALA A 295 26.82 -16.84 1.46
#